data_AF-A0A081RE25-F1
#
_entry.id   AF-A0A081RE25-F1
#
_cell.length_a   1.000
_cell.length_b   1.000
_cell.length_c   1.000
_cell.angle_alpha   90.00
_cell.angle_beta   90.00
_cell.angle_gamma   90.00
#
_symmetry.space_group_name_H-M   'P 1'
#
loop_
_entity.id
_entity.type
_entity.pdbx_description
1 polymer ?
#
loop_
_entity_poly.entity_id
_entity_poly.type
_entity_poly.pdbx_seq_one_letter_code
_entity_poly.pdbx_strand_id
1 'polypeptide(L)' 'MTGKTDPREDSETPRGPLGDALPGREKADPRTGGAQPQEKVEDRPNVGTVKPDDYPEKDREDSRP' A
#
# COMPACT_ATOMS: atom_id res chain seq x y z
N MET A 1 4.59 32.57 14.01
CA MET A 1 4.68 31.37 13.17
C MET A 1 3.45 30.53 13.49
N THR A 2 2.43 30.54 12.64
CA THR A 2 1.18 29.81 12.86
C THR A 2 1.43 28.31 12.69
N GLY A 3 1.20 27.54 13.77
CA GLY A 3 1.24 26.08 13.72
C GLY A 3 0.16 25.57 12.78
N LYS A 4 0.53 24.81 11.76
CA LYS A 4 -0.42 24.05 10.95
C LYS A 4 -0.78 22.80 11.74
N THR A 5 -1.94 22.80 12.37
CA THR A 5 -2.54 21.58 12.92
C THR A 5 -2.88 20.66 11.75
N ASP A 6 -2.39 19.42 11.81
CA ASP A 6 -2.68 18.42 10.78
C ASP A 6 -4.13 17.93 10.96
N PRO A 7 -4.99 18.04 9.94
CA PRO A 7 -6.40 17.65 10.05
C PRO A 7 -6.61 16.16 10.35
N ARG A 8 -5.56 15.32 10.27
CA ARG A 8 -5.58 13.90 10.65
C ARG A 8 -5.39 13.67 12.15
N GLU A 9 -4.77 14.60 12.86
CA GLU A 9 -4.50 14.50 14.31
C GLU A 9 -5.78 14.74 15.14
N ASP A 10 -6.72 15.54 14.61
CA ASP A 10 -8.00 15.88 15.27
C ASP A 10 -9.23 15.22 14.62
N SER A 11 -9.06 14.29 13.67
CA SER A 11 -10.19 13.69 12.95
C SER A 11 -10.82 12.50 13.70
N GLU A 12 -12.13 12.60 13.97
CA GLU A 12 -12.93 11.48 14.49
C GLU A 12 -13.47 10.58 13.37
N THR A 13 -13.58 9.28 13.64
CA THR A 13 -14.27 8.33 12.75
C THR A 13 -15.76 8.71 12.64
N PRO A 14 -16.35 8.74 11.42
CA PRO A 14 -17.76 9.05 11.24
C PRO A 14 -18.69 8.15 12.06
N ARG A 15 -19.60 8.77 12.83
CA ARG A 15 -20.56 8.09 13.69
C ARG A 15 -22.01 8.27 13.23
N GLY A 16 -22.84 7.26 13.52
CA GLY A 16 -24.27 7.26 13.27
C GLY A 16 -25.03 8.05 14.34
N PRO A 17 -26.36 8.21 14.16
CA PRO A 17 -27.21 8.91 15.12
C PRO A 17 -27.19 8.30 16.54
N LEU A 18 -26.85 7.02 16.67
CA LEU A 18 -26.73 6.31 17.95
C LEU A 18 -25.28 6.27 18.47
N GLY A 19 -24.34 6.93 17.79
CA GLY A 19 -22.92 6.97 18.16
C GLY A 19 -22.11 5.74 17.70
N ASP A 20 -22.73 4.81 16.98
CA ASP A 20 -22.05 3.68 16.35
C ASP A 20 -21.14 4.12 15.20
N ALA A 21 -20.05 3.38 14.95
CA ALA A 21 -19.19 3.65 13.80
C ALA A 21 -19.94 3.32 12.50
N LEU A 22 -19.89 4.20 11.51
CA LEU A 22 -20.56 4.00 10.22
C LEU A 22 -19.64 3.28 9.22
N PRO A 23 -19.87 1.99 8.92
CA PRO A 23 -19.11 1.28 7.89
C PRO A 23 -19.43 1.83 6.49
N GLY A 24 -18.48 1.77 5.58
CA GLY A 24 -18.59 2.29 4.21
C GLY A 24 -18.41 3.81 4.10
N ARG A 25 -18.20 4.51 5.22
CA ARG A 25 -17.87 5.95 5.26
C ARG A 25 -16.42 6.22 5.62
N GLU A 26 -15.55 5.21 5.53
CA GLU A 26 -14.12 5.33 5.81
C GLU A 26 -13.50 6.43 4.94
N LYS A 27 -13.92 6.55 3.66
CA LYS A 27 -13.48 7.63 2.76
C LYS A 27 -13.73 9.06 3.27
N ALA A 28 -14.63 9.24 4.25
CA ALA A 28 -14.86 10.52 4.91
C ALA A 28 -13.88 10.78 6.07
N ASP A 29 -13.24 9.73 6.60
CA ASP A 29 -12.14 9.82 7.55
C ASP A 29 -10.84 10.17 6.79
N PRO A 30 -10.26 11.35 7.02
CA PRO A 30 -9.05 11.80 6.31
C PRO A 30 -7.84 10.91 6.59
N ARG A 31 -7.88 10.06 7.63
CA ARG A 31 -6.82 9.09 7.94
C ARG A 31 -6.83 7.90 6.98
N THR A 32 -7.92 7.66 6.25
CA THR A 32 -8.06 6.49 5.36
C THR A 32 -8.10 6.85 3.87
N GLY A 33 -7.70 8.08 3.51
CA GLY A 33 -7.81 8.69 2.18
C GLY A 33 -7.10 8.01 1.00
N GLY A 34 -6.61 6.78 1.15
CA GLY A 34 -6.13 5.95 0.06
C GLY A 34 -4.98 5.03 0.46
N ALA A 35 -4.95 3.85 -0.14
CA ALA A 35 -3.71 3.09 -0.21
C ALA A 35 -2.68 3.91 -1.00
N GLN A 36 -1.41 3.87 -0.58
CA GLN A 36 -0.33 4.41 -1.39
C GLN A 36 -0.37 3.76 -2.78
N PRO A 37 -0.07 4.50 -3.87
CA PRO A 37 0.04 3.90 -5.18
C PRO A 37 1.09 2.78 -5.14
N GLN A 38 0.82 1.70 -5.86
CA GLN A 38 1.80 0.63 -6.01
C GLN A 38 3.07 1.20 -6.66
N GLU A 39 4.23 0.87 -6.08
CA GLU A 39 5.52 1.20 -6.67
C GLU A 39 5.66 0.54 -8.06
N LYS A 40 6.33 1.21 -9.00
CA LYS A 40 6.58 0.61 -10.32
C LYS A 40 7.43 -0.64 -10.17
N VAL A 41 7.21 -1.61 -11.04
CA VAL A 41 7.91 -2.89 -10.98
C VAL A 41 9.42 -2.70 -11.09
N GLU A 42 9.85 -1.79 -11.94
CA GLU A 42 11.26 -1.48 -12.24
C GLU A 42 11.98 -0.79 -11.08
N ASP A 43 11.25 -0.11 -10.20
CA ASP A 43 11.82 0.63 -9.06
C ASP A 43 12.05 -0.30 -7.84
N ARG A 44 11.47 -1.50 -7.85
CA ARG A 44 11.54 -2.44 -6.73
C ARG A 44 12.95 -3.07 -6.62
N PRO A 45 13.55 -3.10 -5.42
CA PRO A 45 14.97 -3.43 -5.25
C PRO A 45 15.38 -4.85 -5.69
N ASN A 46 14.46 -5.80 -5.69
CA ASN A 46 14.73 -7.21 -6.02
C ASN A 46 14.20 -7.64 -7.39
N VAL A 47 13.66 -6.72 -8.19
CA VAL A 47 13.16 -7.06 -9.52
C VAL A 47 14.34 -7.15 -10.48
N GLY A 48 14.44 -8.29 -11.19
CA GLY A 48 15.47 -8.50 -12.21
C GLY A 48 16.90 -8.67 -11.66
N THR A 49 17.07 -8.86 -10.35
CA THR A 49 18.39 -9.06 -9.73
C THR A 49 19.02 -10.41 -10.04
N VAL A 50 18.23 -11.37 -10.52
CA VAL A 50 18.69 -12.69 -10.96
C VAL A 50 18.33 -12.91 -12.42
N LYS A 51 19.25 -13.50 -13.17
CA LYS A 51 19.06 -13.95 -14.55
C LYS A 51 18.86 -15.46 -14.56
N PRO A 52 18.22 -16.02 -15.61
CA PRO A 52 18.13 -17.47 -15.76
C PRO A 52 19.50 -18.16 -15.64
N ASP A 53 20.57 -17.56 -16.18
CA ASP A 53 21.92 -18.10 -16.13
C ASP A 53 22.55 -18.20 -14.74
N ASP A 54 22.02 -17.48 -13.75
CA ASP A 54 22.50 -17.56 -12.35
C ASP A 54 22.03 -18.87 -11.67
N TYR A 55 21.09 -19.60 -12.28
CA TYR A 55 20.60 -20.87 -11.77
C TYR A 55 21.42 -22.07 -12.31
N PRO A 56 21.55 -23.17 -11.55
CA PRO A 56 22.13 -24.41 -12.02
C PRO A 56 21.51 -24.87 -13.35
N GLU A 57 22.33 -25.47 -14.22
CA GLU A 57 21.89 -25.94 -15.55
C GLU A 57 20.71 -26.90 -15.46
N LYS A 58 20.74 -27.84 -14.51
CA LYS A 58 19.64 -28.77 -14.28
C LYS A 58 18.31 -28.06 -14.00
N ASP A 59 18.32 -27.05 -13.15
CA ASP A 59 17.12 -26.29 -12.78
C ASP A 59 16.59 -25.47 -13.97
N ARG A 60 17.49 -24.96 -14.82
CA ARG A 60 17.13 -24.28 -16.07
C ARG A 60 16.45 -25.22 -17.07
N GLU A 61 17.00 -26.41 -17.28
CA GLU A 61 16.45 -27.42 -18.19
C GLU A 61 15.07 -27.89 -17.70
N ASP A 62 14.93 -28.20 -16.41
CA ASP A 62 13.69 -28.69 -15.80
C ASP A 62 12.56 -27.63 -15.82
N SER A 63 12.90 -26.34 -16.00
CA SER A 63 11.95 -25.22 -16.03
C SER A 63 11.53 -24.78 -17.45
N ARG A 64 12.03 -25.44 -18.51
CA ARG A 64 11.64 -25.11 -19.89
C ARG A 64 10.21 -25.58 -20.20
N PRO A 65 9.41 -24.78 -20.92
CA PRO A 65 8.02 -25.11 -21.28
C PRO A 65 7.90 -26.23 -22.31
#